data_AF-A0A2D7G942-F1
#
_entry.id   AF-A0A2D7G942-F1
#
_cell.length_a   1.000
_cell.length_b   1.000
_cell.length_c   1.000
_cell.angle_alpha   90.00
_cell.angle_beta   90.00
_cell.angle_gamma   90.00
#
_symmetry.space_group_name_H-M   'P 1'
#
loop_
_entity.id
_entity.type
_entity.pdbx_description
1 polymer ?
#
loop_
_entity_poly.entity_id
_entity_poly.type
_entity_poly.pdbx_seq_one_letter_code
_entity_poly.pdbx_strand_id
1 'polypeptide(L)' 'MSAFDYKILNTLISYGRKKLYTDTDDIALAYIEDEGYIDPKGGITQSGYTIARSLDFNEYSAQA' A
#
# COMPACT_ATOMS: atom_id res chain seq x y z
N MET A 1 3.06 1.47 15.66
CA MET A 1 3.36 1.13 14.26
C MET A 1 4.87 1.17 14.09
N SER A 2 5.51 0.14 13.54
CA SER A 2 6.97 0.13 13.36
C SER A 2 7.39 0.98 12.15
N ALA A 3 8.67 1.37 12.06
CA ALA A 3 9.19 2.08 10.88
C ALA A 3 9.03 1.26 9.58
N PHE A 4 9.07 -0.08 9.70
CA PHE A 4 8.82 -0.99 8.59
C PHE A 4 7.36 -0.94 8.12
N ASP A 5 6.41 -0.99 9.05
CA ASP A 5 4.98 -0.90 8.74
C ASP A 5 4.63 0.46 8.10
N TYR A 6 5.27 1.54 8.55
CA TYR A 6 5.10 2.86 7.95
C TYR A 6 5.59 2.91 6.50
N LYS A 7 6.69 2.25 6.16
CA LYS A 7 7.15 2.13 4.76
C LYS A 7 6.08 1.41 3.92
N ILE A 8 5.56 0.30 4.43
CA ILE A 8 4.56 -0.50 3.71
C ILE A 8 3.26 0.27 3.50
N LEU A 9 2.79 0.99 4.53
CA LEU A 9 1.63 1.86 4.41
C LEU A 9 1.79 2.87 3.26
N ASN A 10 2.95 3.55 3.18
CA ASN A 10 3.21 4.51 2.10
C ASN A 10 3.25 3.86 0.71
N THR A 11 3.78 2.65 0.59
CA THR A 11 3.75 1.87 -0.66
C THR A 11 2.31 1.55 -1.07
N LEU A 12 1.48 1.10 -0.12
CA LEU A 12 0.07 0.78 -0.38
C LEU A 12 -0.74 2.03 -0.76
N ILE A 13 -0.55 3.16 -0.07
CA ILE A 13 -1.19 4.43 -0.42
C ILE A 13 -0.77 4.88 -1.82
N SER A 14 0.52 4.81 -2.14
CA SER A 14 1.03 5.13 -3.49
C SER A 14 0.44 4.23 -4.57
N TYR A 15 0.23 2.95 -4.25
CA TYR A 15 -0.45 2.00 -5.13
C TYR A 15 -1.92 2.37 -5.34
N GLY A 16 -2.66 2.67 -4.27
CA GLY A 16 -4.06 3.12 -4.35
C GLY A 16 -4.21 4.38 -5.19
N ARG A 17 -3.35 5.38 -4.98
CA ARG A 17 -3.27 6.59 -5.81
C ARG A 17 -3.07 6.27 -7.30
N LYS A 18 -2.09 5.41 -7.64
CA LYS A 18 -1.83 4.97 -9.02
C LYS A 18 -3.02 4.21 -9.63
N LYS A 19 -3.70 3.36 -8.85
CA LYS A 19 -4.85 2.56 -9.31
C LYS A 19 -6.08 3.41 -9.61
N LEU A 20 -6.34 4.42 -8.78
CA LEU A 20 -7.50 5.28 -8.90
C LEU A 20 -7.23 6.56 -9.72
N TYR A 21 -6.00 6.76 -10.20
CA TYR A 21 -5.56 8.00 -10.86
C TYR A 21 -5.91 9.24 -10.02
N THR A 22 -5.63 9.17 -8.73
CA THR A 22 -5.90 10.24 -7.75
C THR A 22 -4.62 10.61 -7.00
N ASP A 23 -4.54 11.85 -6.55
CA ASP A 23 -3.53 12.38 -5.64
C ASP A 23 -4.02 12.45 -4.18
N THR A 24 -5.29 12.10 -3.93
CA THR A 24 -5.92 12.22 -2.61
C THR A 24 -5.66 10.98 -1.76
N ASP A 25 -5.00 11.18 -0.63
CA ASP A 25 -4.66 10.08 0.31
C ASP A 25 -5.88 9.41 0.91
N ASP A 26 -6.89 10.17 1.30
CA ASP A 26 -8.09 9.60 1.93
C ASP A 26 -8.81 8.63 1.00
N ILE A 27 -8.83 8.94 -0.31
CA ILE A 27 -9.43 8.07 -1.33
C ILE A 27 -8.57 6.81 -1.53
N ALA A 28 -7.24 6.97 -1.58
CA ALA A 28 -6.33 5.85 -1.71
C ALA A 28 -6.35 4.93 -0.46
N LEU A 29 -6.48 5.51 0.73
CA LEU A 29 -6.61 4.81 1.99
C LEU A 29 -7.90 3.99 2.04
N ALA A 30 -9.04 4.62 1.71
CA ALA A 30 -10.32 3.92 1.63
C ALA A 30 -10.28 2.73 0.66
N TYR A 31 -9.59 2.88 -0.47
CA TYR A 31 -9.40 1.80 -1.43
C TYR A 31 -8.56 0.64 -0.87
N ILE A 32 -7.42 0.91 -0.25
CA ILE A 32 -6.58 -0.16 0.31
C ILE A 32 -7.20 -0.82 1.55
N GLU A 33 -8.09 -0.13 2.25
CA GLU A 33 -8.95 -0.70 3.30
C GLU A 33 -10.03 -1.62 2.71
N ASP A 34 -10.72 -1.19 1.65
CA ASP A 34 -11.76 -1.99 0.96
C ASP A 34 -11.18 -3.27 0.33
N GLU A 35 -9.96 -3.17 -0.22
CA GLU A 35 -9.19 -4.33 -0.72
C GLU A 35 -8.69 -5.25 0.41
N GLY A 36 -8.81 -4.83 1.66
CA GLY A 36 -8.39 -5.60 2.83
C GLY A 36 -6.88 -5.66 3.02
N TYR A 37 -6.11 -4.70 2.50
CA TYR A 37 -4.68 -4.56 2.78
C TYR A 37 -4.40 -3.96 4.15
N ILE A 38 -5.36 -3.19 4.67
CA ILE A 38 -5.35 -2.62 6.01
C ILE A 38 -6.61 -3.05 6.74
N ASP A 39 -6.47 -3.41 8.02
CA ASP A 39 -7.59 -3.73 8.88
C ASP A 39 -8.26 -2.46 9.45
N PRO A 40 -9.51 -2.52 9.92
CA PRO A 40 -10.22 -1.36 10.46
C PRO A 40 -9.57 -0.70 11.71
N LYS A 41 -8.54 -1.31 12.28
CA LYS A 41 -7.76 -0.78 13.41
C LYS A 41 -6.45 -0.13 12.95
N GLY A 42 -6.21 -0.05 11.65
CA GLY A 42 -4.99 0.51 11.05
C GLY A 42 -3.81 -0.44 11.02
N GLY A 43 -4.02 -1.74 11.24
CA GLY A 43 -3.00 -2.78 11.09
C GLY A 43 -2.85 -3.24 9.65
N ILE A 44 -1.63 -3.51 9.19
CA ILE A 44 -1.41 -4.05 7.85
C ILE A 44 -1.71 -5.55 7.86
N THR A 45 -2.56 -6.00 6.96
CA THR A 45 -2.93 -7.42 6.84
C THR A 45 -1.85 -8.20 6.10
N GLN A 46 -1.90 -9.53 6.18
CA GLN A 46 -0.98 -10.38 5.42
C GLN A 46 -1.05 -10.13 3.90
N SER A 47 -2.25 -9.85 3.38
CA SER A 47 -2.45 -9.45 1.98
C SER A 47 -1.75 -8.13 1.68
N GLY A 48 -1.84 -7.14 2.58
CA GLY A 48 -1.12 -5.87 2.49
C GLY A 48 0.40 -6.03 2.44
N TYR A 49 0.98 -6.86 3.31
CA TYR A 49 2.42 -7.17 3.26
C TYR A 49 2.82 -7.86 1.94
N THR A 50 1.97 -8.74 1.42
CA THR A 50 2.25 -9.50 0.21
C THR A 50 2.26 -8.60 -1.03
N ILE A 51 1.22 -7.79 -1.22
CA ILE A 51 1.12 -6.88 -2.37
C ILE A 51 2.21 -5.79 -2.31
N ALA A 52 2.46 -5.20 -1.14
CA ALA A 52 3.48 -4.17 -0.99
C ALA A 52 4.88 -4.71 -1.32
N ARG A 53 5.19 -5.95 -0.91
CA ARG A 53 6.44 -6.61 -1.27
C ARG A 53 6.54 -6.84 -2.78
N SER A 54 5.48 -7.32 -3.44
CA SER A 54 5.46 -7.48 -4.90
C SER A 54 5.65 -6.15 -5.65
N LEU A 55 5.13 -5.04 -5.12
CA LEU A 55 5.30 -3.71 -5.68
C LEU A 55 6.73 -3.16 -5.51
N ASP A 56 7.31 -3.32 -4.31
CA ASP A 56 8.70 -2.93 -4.03
C ASP A 56 9.66 -3.67 -4.98
N PHE A 57 9.49 -4.99 -5.16
CA PHE A 57 10.29 -5.77 -6.10
C PHE A 57 10.13 -5.36 -7.57
N ASN A 58 8.92 -4.95 -8.00
CA ASN A 58 8.69 -4.48 -9.35
C ASN A 58 9.37 -3.12 -9.61
N GLU A 59 9.36 -2.19 -8.65
CA GLU A 59 10.08 -0.92 -8.77
C GLU A 59 11.61 -1.11 -8.81
N TYR A 60 12.15 -2.15 -8.16
CA TYR A 60 13.56 -2.54 -8.31
C TYR A 60 13.87 -3.16 -9.68
N SER A 61 12.97 -3.96 -10.25
CA SER A 61 13.19 -4.59 -11.58
C SER A 61 13.03 -3.62 -12.76
N ALA A 62 12.32 -2.51 -12.59
CA ALA A 62 12.14 -1.48 -13.61
C ALA A 62 13.33 -0.53 -13.76
N GLN A 63 14.36 -0.65 -12.90
CA GLN A 63 15.58 0.16 -12.90
C GLN A 63 16.83 -0.62 -13.36
N ALA A 64 16.68 -1.85 -13.86
CA ALA A 64 17.77 -2.71 -14.35
C ALA A 64 17.90 -2.71 -15.87
#